data_AF-A0A953A4F8-F1
#
_entry.id   AF-A0A953A4F8-F1
#
_cell.length_a   1.000
_cell.length_b   1.000
_cell.length_c   1.000
_cell.angle_alpha   90.00
_cell.angle_beta   90.00
_cell.angle_gamma   90.00
#
_symmetry.space_group_name_H-M   'P 1'
#
loop_
_entity.id
_entity.type
_entity.pdbx_description
1 polymer ?
#
loop_
_entity_poly.entity_id
_entity_poly.type
_entity_poly.pdbx_seq_one_letter_code
_entity_poly.pdbx_strand_id
1 'polypeptide(L)'
;MLAADVPWRRKFLFQKETVMQRVIGIRHRVKQTREGEARPTMVAILYPGNPMDPTVYELESENDELDFVLRQFPVAWREVTPEDDLSKTPVRHVKWKRVPKTEKEKIAELKATRPASHIRQEDGKTFVAEKMAHLFDGFTAGDTVAMILGGSGDLFAYALADRAEKIGSGEVIRIPPFVIKDERAGRPMDEDHILLAELGLHNRELFHLVRTRDKKLIWMRVCYHQRIDAMKARIGCEQRLIQRTIGTVFSVPETYAGASIEKAVIDAKASSAILKGLETEEAKAENVLAKAVKDLDVFDKVFEPVEGIGWALATRIISAVQDIRRFADKGKLRAFLGAHVISMAKCEKCGTAKHRREFWKDNVLVCPNCGAHDAVKPFGIFPRIRNSQVANWNPDGRQGLYLFGDQMNRRPGSYWGGRMIAHKKLLREKYPEPFKIVNDAGKEVTRMSDMHVHRTATWKTISDFVDWMFGAWWDLEKGEPIRPFPPLPPELAKFAPPAGDDHGKILADGGVTAAEEKPLAKPEEKTSELDPTENFAAGVERVAEIVAKDAELVGAE
;
A
#
# COMPACT_ATOMS: atom_id res chain seq x y z
N MET A 1 59.15 -36.70 -35.10
CA MET A 1 58.80 -35.82 -33.97
C MET A 1 57.40 -35.29 -34.22
N LEU A 2 56.53 -35.52 -33.25
CA LEU A 2 55.06 -35.45 -33.31
C LEU A 2 54.54 -34.01 -33.33
N ALA A 3 53.59 -33.71 -34.23
CA ALA A 3 52.54 -32.73 -33.99
C ALA A 3 51.30 -33.16 -34.79
N ALA A 4 50.34 -33.74 -34.08
CA ALA A 4 49.11 -34.29 -34.63
C ALA A 4 48.06 -33.19 -34.84
N ASP A 5 47.35 -33.31 -35.96
CA ASP A 5 46.08 -32.66 -36.28
C ASP A 5 45.05 -32.83 -35.15
N VAL A 6 44.38 -31.73 -34.79
CA VAL A 6 43.22 -31.74 -33.89
C VAL A 6 42.01 -31.10 -34.61
N PRO A 7 41.20 -31.88 -35.34
CA PRO A 7 40.07 -31.39 -36.13
C PRO A 7 38.72 -31.48 -35.37
N TRP A 8 38.58 -30.83 -34.20
CA TRP A 8 37.32 -30.86 -33.42
C TRP A 8 36.71 -29.51 -33.04
N ARG A 9 37.19 -28.37 -33.53
CA ARG A 9 36.46 -27.09 -33.37
C ARG A 9 35.32 -26.97 -34.39
N ARG A 10 34.32 -27.86 -34.30
CA ARG A 10 32.97 -27.54 -34.79
C ARG A 10 32.52 -26.31 -34.00
N LYS A 11 32.45 -25.17 -34.68
CA LYS A 11 31.59 -24.05 -34.26
C LYS A 11 30.19 -24.64 -34.08
N PHE A 12 29.83 -25.00 -32.86
CA PHE A 12 28.43 -25.09 -32.46
C PHE A 12 27.92 -23.64 -32.56
N LEU A 13 27.47 -23.28 -33.76
CA LEU A 13 26.42 -22.28 -33.91
C LEU A 13 25.27 -22.82 -33.09
N PHE A 14 25.22 -22.46 -31.80
CA PHE A 14 23.97 -22.43 -31.07
C PHE A 14 23.05 -21.56 -31.93
N GLN A 15 22.23 -22.20 -32.76
CA GLN A 15 21.00 -21.58 -33.20
C GLN A 15 20.37 -21.12 -31.90
N LYS A 16 20.38 -19.80 -31.67
CA LYS A 16 19.55 -19.20 -30.62
C LYS A 16 18.14 -19.63 -30.99
N GLU A 17 17.66 -20.71 -30.37
CA GLU A 17 16.24 -20.96 -30.27
C GLU A 17 15.67 -19.63 -29.81
N THR A 18 14.94 -18.99 -30.71
CA THR A 18 14.21 -17.77 -30.41
C THR A 18 13.18 -18.24 -29.41
N VAL A 19 13.50 -18.11 -28.12
CA VAL A 19 12.62 -18.49 -27.02
C VAL A 19 11.30 -17.79 -27.31
N MET A 20 10.27 -18.57 -27.66
CA MET A 20 8.96 -18.02 -27.98
C MET A 20 8.45 -17.31 -26.73
N GLN A 21 8.40 -15.99 -26.79
CA GLN A 21 8.13 -15.15 -25.64
C GLN A 21 6.64 -15.21 -25.30
N ARG A 22 6.24 -15.89 -24.22
CA ARG A 22 4.84 -15.89 -23.77
C ARG A 22 4.50 -14.52 -23.15
N VAL A 23 3.28 -14.06 -23.38
CA VAL A 23 2.75 -12.86 -22.72
C VAL A 23 1.60 -13.29 -21.81
N ILE A 24 1.71 -12.93 -20.54
CA ILE A 24 0.83 -13.39 -19.46
C ILE A 24 0.06 -12.18 -18.94
N GLY A 25 -1.25 -12.13 -19.11
CA GLY A 25 -2.09 -11.09 -18.52
C GLY A 25 -2.71 -11.57 -17.22
N ILE A 26 -2.60 -10.77 -16.16
CA ILE A 26 -3.08 -11.16 -14.82
C ILE A 26 -4.06 -10.12 -14.27
N ARG A 27 -5.28 -10.58 -14.01
CA ARG A 27 -6.27 -9.82 -13.22
C ARG A 27 -6.29 -10.35 -11.78
N HIS A 28 -5.54 -9.70 -10.91
CA HIS A 28 -5.56 -9.99 -9.48
C HIS A 28 -6.89 -9.55 -8.84
N ARG A 29 -7.46 -10.39 -7.98
CA ARG A 29 -8.71 -10.10 -7.25
C ARG A 29 -8.57 -10.38 -5.76
N VAL A 30 -9.47 -9.80 -4.96
CA VAL A 30 -9.64 -10.22 -3.57
C VAL A 30 -10.36 -11.56 -3.57
N LYS A 31 -9.73 -12.60 -3.02
CA LYS A 31 -10.16 -14.00 -3.16
C LYS A 31 -11.60 -14.25 -2.68
N GLN A 32 -12.04 -13.53 -1.65
CA GLN A 32 -13.41 -13.59 -1.15
C GLN A 32 -13.96 -12.18 -0.94
N THR A 33 -15.21 -11.97 -1.40
CA THR A 33 -15.95 -10.75 -1.07
C THR A 33 -16.43 -10.79 0.38
N ARG A 34 -16.95 -9.65 0.87
CA ARG A 34 -17.66 -9.61 2.16
C ARG A 34 -18.87 -10.56 2.22
N GLU A 35 -19.42 -10.92 1.06
CA GLU A 35 -20.54 -11.85 0.91
C GLU A 35 -20.08 -13.30 0.74
N GLY A 36 -18.77 -13.57 0.78
CA GLY A 36 -18.20 -14.91 0.64
C GLY A 36 -18.09 -15.40 -0.80
N GLU A 37 -18.36 -14.54 -1.80
CA GLU A 37 -18.23 -14.89 -3.21
C GLU A 37 -16.74 -15.07 -3.55
N ALA A 38 -16.39 -16.24 -4.08
CA ALA A 38 -15.04 -16.54 -4.55
C ALA A 38 -14.73 -15.73 -5.81
N ARG A 39 -13.60 -15.02 -5.79
CA ARG A 39 -13.11 -14.22 -6.90
C ARG A 39 -11.63 -14.52 -7.10
N PRO A 40 -11.29 -15.62 -7.79
CA PRO A 40 -9.91 -16.04 -7.99
C PRO A 40 -9.13 -15.00 -8.79
N THR A 41 -7.80 -15.10 -8.71
CA THR A 41 -6.91 -14.35 -9.61
C THR A 41 -6.95 -15.05 -10.96
N MET A 42 -7.25 -14.30 -12.02
CA MET A 42 -7.32 -14.84 -13.37
C MET A 42 -6.01 -14.60 -14.10
N VAL A 43 -5.51 -15.62 -14.78
CA VAL A 43 -4.29 -15.57 -15.59
C VAL A 43 -4.62 -16.01 -17.01
N ALA A 44 -4.27 -15.21 -18.02
CA ALA A 44 -4.30 -15.63 -19.43
C ALA A 44 -2.87 -15.69 -19.96
N ILE A 45 -2.53 -16.77 -20.67
CA ILE A 45 -1.23 -16.95 -21.32
C ILE A 45 -1.43 -16.96 -22.83
N LEU A 46 -0.86 -15.97 -23.52
CA LEU A 46 -0.77 -15.92 -24.97
C LEU A 46 0.54 -16.52 -25.44
N TYR A 47 0.44 -17.49 -26.36
CA TYR A 47 1.58 -18.10 -27.02
C TYR A 47 1.78 -17.43 -28.39
N PRO A 48 3.00 -17.05 -28.79
CA PRO A 48 3.26 -16.40 -30.07
C PRO A 48 2.71 -17.15 -31.30
N GLY A 49 2.72 -18.49 -31.25
CA GLY A 49 2.20 -19.34 -32.33
C GLY A 49 0.68 -19.47 -32.37
N ASN A 50 -0.03 -19.05 -31.30
CA ASN A 50 -1.48 -19.13 -31.21
C ASN A 50 -2.04 -18.00 -30.32
N PRO A 51 -1.97 -16.73 -30.76
CA PRO A 51 -2.42 -15.58 -29.96
C PRO A 51 -3.94 -15.47 -29.86
N MET A 52 -4.72 -16.28 -30.59
CA MET A 52 -6.19 -16.21 -30.60
C MET A 52 -6.85 -17.14 -29.57
N ASP A 53 -6.09 -18.04 -28.96
CA ASP A 53 -6.61 -19.02 -28.01
C ASP A 53 -5.75 -19.00 -26.73
N PRO A 54 -5.99 -18.04 -25.82
CA PRO A 54 -5.26 -17.93 -24.57
C PRO A 54 -5.53 -19.13 -23.66
N THR A 55 -4.48 -19.69 -23.06
CA THR A 55 -4.66 -20.60 -21.92
C THR A 55 -5.05 -19.80 -20.70
N VAL A 56 -6.20 -20.08 -20.09
CA VAL A 56 -6.71 -19.38 -18.91
C VAL A 56 -6.61 -20.26 -17.66
N TYR A 57 -6.09 -19.69 -16.57
CA TYR A 57 -6.04 -20.30 -15.25
C TYR A 57 -6.77 -19.46 -14.20
N GLU A 58 -7.38 -20.15 -13.24
CA GLU A 58 -7.96 -19.58 -12.03
C GLU A 58 -7.08 -19.94 -10.83
N LEU A 59 -6.54 -18.92 -10.17
CA LEU A 59 -5.72 -19.08 -8.96
C LEU A 59 -6.59 -18.74 -7.75
N GLU A 60 -7.13 -19.78 -7.10
CA GLU A 60 -8.13 -19.66 -6.02
C GLU A 60 -7.55 -19.11 -4.72
N SER A 61 -6.27 -19.36 -4.46
CA SER A 61 -5.58 -18.98 -3.22
C SER A 61 -4.25 -18.27 -3.45
N GLU A 62 -3.69 -17.66 -2.39
CA GLU A 62 -2.34 -17.10 -2.39
C GLU A 62 -1.26 -18.19 -2.60
N ASN A 63 -1.55 -19.44 -2.20
CA ASN A 63 -0.65 -20.57 -2.47
C ASN A 63 -0.61 -20.90 -3.97
N ASP A 64 -1.75 -20.82 -4.67
CA ASP A 64 -1.79 -21.03 -6.12
C ASP A 64 -1.03 -19.94 -6.87
N GLU A 65 -1.10 -18.69 -6.39
CA GLU A 65 -0.28 -17.59 -6.89
C GLU A 65 1.22 -17.85 -6.69
N LEU A 66 1.62 -18.31 -5.50
CA LEU A 66 3.01 -18.64 -5.23
C LEU A 66 3.48 -19.83 -6.07
N ASP A 67 2.64 -20.86 -6.23
CA ASP A 67 2.92 -22.00 -7.10
C ASP A 67 3.07 -21.54 -8.55
N PHE A 68 2.24 -20.61 -9.02
CA PHE A 68 2.39 -20.00 -10.34
C PHE A 68 3.72 -19.26 -10.48
N VAL A 69 4.13 -18.44 -9.49
CA VAL A 69 5.45 -17.78 -9.49
C VAL A 69 6.59 -18.81 -9.57
N LEU A 70 6.45 -19.93 -8.87
CA LEU A 70 7.50 -20.95 -8.78
C LEU A 70 7.49 -21.96 -9.93
N ARG A 71 6.57 -21.84 -10.90
CA ARG A 71 6.33 -22.84 -11.96
C ARG A 71 5.97 -24.22 -11.40
N GLN A 72 5.18 -24.22 -10.34
CA GLN A 72 4.67 -25.39 -9.63
C GLN A 72 3.13 -25.40 -9.60
N PHE A 73 2.47 -24.62 -10.46
CA PHE A 73 1.00 -24.59 -10.51
C PHE A 73 0.47 -25.83 -11.24
N PRO A 74 -0.34 -26.69 -10.59
CA PRO A 74 -0.85 -27.91 -11.20
C PRO A 74 -1.83 -27.62 -12.35
N VAL A 75 -1.50 -28.09 -13.55
CA VAL A 75 -2.39 -27.97 -14.73
C VAL A 75 -3.01 -29.30 -15.15
N ALA A 76 -2.42 -30.42 -14.72
CA ALA A 76 -3.03 -31.74 -14.91
C ALA A 76 -2.80 -32.66 -13.71
N TRP A 77 -3.80 -33.50 -13.45
CA TRP A 77 -3.85 -34.40 -12.31
C TRP A 77 -3.95 -35.84 -12.84
N ARG A 78 -3.18 -36.76 -12.25
CA ARG A 78 -3.28 -38.20 -12.53
C ARG A 78 -3.63 -38.97 -11.27
N GLU A 79 -4.14 -40.19 -11.42
CA GLU A 79 -4.35 -41.10 -10.29
C GLU A 79 -3.02 -41.44 -9.62
N VAL A 80 -3.06 -41.59 -8.29
CA VAL A 80 -1.91 -42.04 -7.49
C VAL A 80 -1.74 -43.55 -7.64
N THR A 81 -0.53 -44.00 -7.99
CA THR A 81 -0.16 -45.41 -8.07
C THR A 81 0.62 -45.83 -6.81
N PRO A 82 0.61 -47.12 -6.41
CA PRO A 82 1.33 -47.59 -5.22
C PRO A 82 2.83 -47.25 -5.18
N GLU A 83 3.44 -46.98 -6.33
CA GLU A 83 4.85 -46.64 -6.49
C GLU A 83 5.14 -45.15 -6.22
N ASP A 84 4.12 -44.30 -6.14
CA ASP A 84 4.30 -42.86 -5.97
C ASP A 84 4.80 -42.49 -4.57
N ASP A 85 5.92 -41.76 -4.52
CA ASP A 85 6.47 -41.21 -3.28
C ASP A 85 5.89 -39.81 -2.98
N LEU A 86 4.73 -39.80 -2.33
CA LEU A 86 4.05 -38.55 -1.96
C LEU A 86 4.76 -37.77 -0.85
N SER A 87 5.82 -38.30 -0.21
CA SER A 87 6.58 -37.57 0.81
C SER A 87 7.35 -36.38 0.25
N LYS A 88 7.66 -36.40 -1.05
CA LYS A 88 8.37 -35.34 -1.78
C LYS A 88 7.43 -34.36 -2.47
N THR A 89 6.15 -34.70 -2.56
CA THR A 89 5.15 -33.87 -3.23
C THR A 89 4.53 -32.92 -2.20
N PRO A 90 4.47 -31.61 -2.46
CA PRO A 90 3.75 -30.70 -1.57
C PRO A 90 2.33 -31.19 -1.33
N VAL A 91 1.90 -31.18 -0.07
CA VAL A 91 0.60 -31.71 0.35
C VAL A 91 -0.57 -31.12 -0.47
N ARG A 92 -0.47 -29.85 -0.86
CA ARG A 92 -1.46 -29.13 -1.69
C ARG A 92 -1.50 -29.59 -3.16
N HIS A 93 -0.48 -30.28 -3.64
CA HIS A 93 -0.42 -30.87 -4.99
C HIS A 93 -0.93 -32.31 -5.03
N VAL A 94 -1.64 -32.73 -3.98
CA VAL A 94 -2.32 -34.03 -3.87
C VAL A 94 -3.79 -33.77 -3.54
N LYS A 95 -4.70 -34.36 -4.32
CA LYS A 95 -6.14 -34.37 -4.02
C LYS A 95 -6.44 -35.48 -3.05
N TRP A 96 -6.78 -35.07 -1.83
CA TRP A 96 -7.08 -35.95 -0.71
C TRP A 96 -8.57 -36.20 -0.61
N LYS A 97 -8.97 -37.48 -0.64
CA LYS A 97 -10.35 -37.90 -0.43
C LYS A 97 -10.57 -38.30 1.02
N ARG A 98 -11.52 -37.65 1.68
CA ARG A 98 -11.90 -38.00 3.05
C ARG A 98 -12.59 -39.36 3.07
N VAL A 99 -12.13 -40.27 3.93
CA VAL A 99 -12.79 -41.54 4.20
C VAL A 99 -13.67 -41.41 5.46
N PRO A 100 -14.98 -41.70 5.40
CA PRO A 100 -15.86 -41.65 6.57
C PRO A 100 -15.37 -42.55 7.70
N LYS A 101 -15.48 -42.09 8.96
CA LYS A 101 -15.06 -42.86 10.14
C LYS A 101 -15.86 -44.15 10.34
N THR A 102 -17.05 -44.23 9.75
CA THR A 102 -17.90 -45.42 9.74
C THR A 102 -17.31 -46.56 8.92
N GLU A 103 -16.45 -46.26 7.94
CA GLU A 103 -15.81 -47.26 7.05
C GLU A 103 -14.50 -47.80 7.66
N LYS A 104 -14.55 -48.31 8.89
CA LYS A 104 -13.34 -48.79 9.61
C LYS A 104 -12.59 -49.89 8.86
N GLU A 105 -13.30 -50.82 8.25
CA GLU A 105 -12.73 -51.93 7.48
C GLU A 105 -11.93 -51.41 6.28
N LYS A 106 -12.51 -50.47 5.54
CA LYS A 106 -11.85 -49.82 4.40
C LYS A 106 -10.62 -49.01 4.83
N ILE A 107 -10.67 -48.35 5.99
CA ILE A 107 -9.48 -47.66 6.53
C ILE A 107 -8.37 -48.67 6.85
N ALA A 108 -8.71 -49.82 7.44
CA ALA A 108 -7.74 -50.87 7.73
C ALA A 108 -7.16 -51.49 6.44
N GLU A 109 -8.00 -51.75 5.44
CA GLU A 109 -7.59 -52.24 4.13
C GLU A 109 -6.67 -51.25 3.41
N LEU A 110 -7.02 -49.97 3.38
CA LEU A 110 -6.19 -48.93 2.76
C LEU A 110 -4.83 -48.83 3.45
N LYS A 111 -4.79 -48.94 4.79
CA LYS A 111 -3.54 -48.98 5.57
C LYS A 111 -2.68 -50.22 5.30
N ALA A 112 -3.31 -51.34 4.97
CA ALA A 112 -2.59 -52.58 4.64
C ALA A 112 -2.06 -52.58 3.19
N THR A 113 -2.77 -51.94 2.27
CA THR A 113 -2.50 -52.03 0.82
C THR A 113 -1.73 -50.85 0.26
N ARG A 114 -1.81 -49.67 0.87
CA ARG A 114 -1.15 -48.46 0.36
C ARG A 114 0.07 -48.05 1.21
N PRO A 115 1.08 -47.43 0.61
CA PRO A 115 2.17 -46.80 1.35
C PRO A 115 1.67 -45.80 2.40
N ALA A 116 2.42 -45.65 3.50
CA ALA A 116 2.07 -44.71 4.56
C ALA A 116 1.95 -43.26 4.05
N SER A 117 2.73 -42.87 3.03
CA SER A 117 2.67 -41.53 2.41
C SER A 117 1.36 -41.25 1.68
N HIS A 118 0.54 -42.28 1.38
CA HIS A 118 -0.76 -42.13 0.70
C HIS A 118 -1.92 -41.93 1.66
N ILE A 119 -1.66 -41.98 2.97
CA ILE A 119 -2.68 -41.90 4.01
C ILE A 119 -2.29 -40.77 4.96
N ARG A 120 -3.19 -39.80 5.12
CA ARG A 120 -3.02 -38.67 6.02
C ARG A 120 -4.10 -38.69 7.10
N GLN A 121 -3.71 -38.47 8.35
CA GLN A 121 -4.65 -38.39 9.46
C GLN A 121 -4.57 -37.00 10.10
N GLU A 122 -5.69 -36.29 10.12
CA GLU A 122 -5.80 -34.94 10.70
C GLU A 122 -7.13 -34.80 11.42
N ASP A 123 -7.11 -34.26 12.64
CA ASP A 123 -8.29 -34.06 13.50
C ASP A 123 -9.17 -35.32 13.62
N GLY A 124 -8.54 -36.49 13.73
CA GLY A 124 -9.22 -37.79 13.80
C GLY A 124 -9.96 -38.21 12.52
N LYS A 125 -9.76 -37.50 11.40
CA LYS A 125 -10.25 -37.85 10.06
C LYS A 125 -9.13 -38.52 9.29
N THR A 126 -9.47 -39.54 8.50
CA THR A 126 -8.52 -40.21 7.60
C THR A 126 -8.78 -39.75 6.17
N PHE A 127 -7.72 -39.37 5.48
CA PHE A 127 -7.71 -38.97 4.09
C PHE A 127 -6.81 -39.89 3.30
N VAL A 128 -7.20 -40.18 2.07
CA VAL A 128 -6.43 -41.02 1.16
C VAL A 128 -6.17 -40.26 -0.12
N ALA A 129 -4.93 -40.33 -0.60
CA ALA A 129 -4.52 -39.69 -1.83
C ALA A 129 -5.22 -40.34 -3.03
N GLU A 130 -6.01 -39.55 -3.77
CA GLU A 130 -6.73 -40.02 -4.97
C GLU A 130 -5.94 -39.63 -6.21
N LYS A 131 -5.63 -38.33 -6.34
CA LYS A 131 -4.87 -37.79 -7.48
C LYS A 131 -3.67 -37.00 -7.02
N MET A 132 -2.63 -36.98 -7.84
CA MET A 132 -1.49 -36.07 -7.67
C MET A 132 -1.27 -35.24 -8.93
N ALA A 133 -0.76 -34.03 -8.74
CA ALA A 133 -0.32 -33.19 -9.84
C ALA A 133 0.84 -33.89 -10.58
N HIS A 134 0.81 -33.85 -11.91
CA HIS A 134 1.90 -34.42 -12.73
C HIS A 134 2.36 -33.51 -13.86
N LEU A 135 1.53 -32.54 -14.28
CA LEU A 135 1.95 -31.45 -15.15
C LEU A 135 1.79 -30.14 -14.41
N PHE A 136 2.82 -29.30 -14.55
CA PHE A 136 2.91 -27.99 -13.92
C PHE A 136 3.16 -26.91 -14.97
N ASP A 137 2.54 -25.76 -14.76
CA ASP A 137 2.87 -24.52 -15.49
C ASP A 137 3.14 -23.40 -14.47
N GLY A 138 3.40 -22.20 -14.98
CA GLY A 138 3.63 -21.00 -14.20
C GLY A 138 4.63 -20.09 -14.89
N PHE A 139 5.23 -19.19 -14.12
CA PHE A 139 6.17 -18.21 -14.63
C PHE A 139 7.54 -18.82 -14.97
N THR A 140 8.04 -18.54 -16.18
CA THR A 140 9.26 -19.12 -16.75
C THR A 140 10.16 -18.07 -17.41
N ALA A 141 11.38 -18.48 -17.77
CA ALA A 141 12.33 -17.63 -18.46
C ALA A 141 11.75 -17.11 -19.79
N GLY A 142 11.82 -15.80 -19.99
CA GLY A 142 11.37 -15.11 -21.20
C GLY A 142 9.96 -14.52 -21.08
N ASP A 143 9.15 -14.95 -20.11
CA ASP A 143 7.77 -14.48 -19.99
C ASP A 143 7.68 -12.97 -19.73
N THR A 144 6.73 -12.32 -20.39
CA THR A 144 6.28 -10.96 -20.04
C THR A 144 4.98 -11.05 -19.27
N VAL A 145 4.91 -10.53 -18.04
CA VAL A 145 3.68 -10.47 -17.26
C VAL A 145 3.11 -9.06 -17.26
N ALA A 146 1.86 -8.91 -17.71
CA ALA A 146 1.09 -7.67 -17.75
C ALA A 146 0.04 -7.63 -16.63
N MET A 147 0.11 -6.59 -15.78
CA MET A 147 -0.78 -6.41 -14.61
C MET A 147 -1.32 -4.99 -14.49
N ILE A 148 -2.41 -4.79 -13.75
CA ILE A 148 -2.86 -3.43 -13.38
C ILE A 148 -1.97 -2.85 -12.29
N LEU A 149 -1.71 -1.54 -12.33
CA LEU A 149 -0.86 -0.81 -11.39
C LEU A 149 -1.58 -0.47 -10.06
N GLY A 150 -0.92 -0.84 -8.95
CA GLY A 150 -1.35 -0.70 -7.55
C GLY A 150 -2.42 -1.70 -7.09
N GLY A 151 -2.91 -1.50 -5.87
CA GLY A 151 -3.99 -2.30 -5.29
C GLY A 151 -3.50 -3.57 -4.58
N SER A 152 -4.33 -4.63 -4.61
CA SER A 152 -4.03 -5.89 -3.91
C SER A 152 -3.02 -6.76 -4.66
N GLY A 153 -2.83 -6.57 -5.96
CA GLY A 153 -1.88 -7.36 -6.77
C GLY A 153 -0.42 -6.95 -6.63
N ASP A 154 -0.10 -5.98 -5.77
CA ASP A 154 1.28 -5.48 -5.58
C ASP A 154 2.23 -6.56 -5.08
N LEU A 155 1.80 -7.40 -4.13
CA LEU A 155 2.64 -8.49 -3.61
C LEU A 155 2.90 -9.56 -4.66
N PHE A 156 1.90 -9.86 -5.49
CA PHE A 156 2.06 -10.82 -6.57
C PHE A 156 2.99 -10.27 -7.66
N ALA A 157 2.84 -9.00 -8.02
CA ALA A 157 3.77 -8.31 -8.93
C ALA A 157 5.20 -8.28 -8.39
N TYR A 158 5.38 -8.05 -7.07
CA TYR A 158 6.68 -8.12 -6.41
C TYR A 158 7.29 -9.52 -6.55
N ALA A 159 6.53 -10.57 -6.23
CA ALA A 159 7.02 -11.95 -6.26
C ALA A 159 7.42 -12.38 -7.68
N LEU A 160 6.63 -12.02 -8.69
CA LEU A 160 6.93 -12.28 -10.09
C LEU A 160 8.18 -11.51 -10.57
N ALA A 161 8.31 -10.24 -10.22
CA ALA A 161 9.48 -9.43 -10.59
C ALA A 161 10.75 -9.93 -9.91
N ASP A 162 10.67 -10.31 -8.64
CA ASP A 162 11.77 -10.93 -7.90
C ASP A 162 12.17 -12.28 -8.50
N ARG A 163 11.20 -13.08 -8.93
CA ARG A 163 11.46 -14.34 -9.63
C ARG A 163 12.11 -14.12 -10.99
N ALA A 164 11.67 -13.12 -11.75
CA ALA A 164 12.26 -12.76 -13.05
C ALA A 164 13.74 -12.41 -12.92
N GLU A 165 14.08 -11.59 -11.91
CA GLU A 165 15.48 -11.28 -11.59
C GLU A 165 16.29 -12.52 -11.22
N LYS A 166 15.75 -13.43 -10.39
CA LYS A 166 16.41 -14.68 -9.98
C LYS A 166 16.62 -15.67 -11.14
N ILE A 167 15.69 -15.72 -12.09
CA ILE A 167 15.83 -16.54 -13.31
C ILE A 167 16.82 -15.89 -14.29
N GLY A 168 17.00 -14.56 -14.22
CA GLY A 168 17.79 -13.77 -15.16
C GLY A 168 17.09 -13.54 -16.50
N SER A 169 15.78 -13.79 -16.57
CA SER A 169 14.98 -13.63 -17.78
C SER A 169 13.50 -13.47 -17.43
N GLY A 170 12.77 -12.75 -18.30
CA GLY A 170 11.38 -12.36 -18.09
C GLY A 170 11.24 -10.98 -17.46
N GLU A 171 10.02 -10.45 -17.46
CA GLU A 171 9.74 -9.10 -17.01
C GLU A 171 8.29 -8.93 -16.56
N VAL A 172 8.06 -8.00 -15.64
CA VAL A 172 6.72 -7.65 -15.16
C VAL A 172 6.46 -6.20 -15.52
N ILE A 173 5.37 -5.96 -16.25
CA ILE A 173 4.94 -4.64 -16.72
C ILE A 173 3.54 -4.32 -16.17
N ARG A 174 3.29 -3.06 -15.84
CA ARG A 174 2.05 -2.62 -15.19
C ARG A 174 1.38 -1.44 -15.88
N ILE A 175 0.08 -1.53 -16.12
CA ILE A 175 -0.73 -0.50 -16.76
C ILE A 175 -1.51 0.32 -15.72
N PRO A 176 -1.56 1.67 -15.82
CA PRO A 176 -2.38 2.47 -14.93
C PRO A 176 -3.88 2.13 -15.04
N PRO A 177 -4.65 2.14 -13.92
CA PRO A 177 -6.07 1.78 -13.93
C PRO A 177 -6.97 2.61 -14.86
N PHE A 178 -6.59 3.87 -15.14
CA PHE A 178 -7.35 4.72 -16.06
C PHE A 178 -7.08 4.38 -17.52
N VAL A 179 -5.85 3.98 -17.87
CA VAL A 179 -5.50 3.57 -19.24
C VAL A 179 -6.23 2.29 -19.61
N ILE A 180 -6.18 1.24 -18.77
CA ILE A 180 -6.92 0.00 -19.05
C ILE A 180 -8.43 0.23 -19.13
N LYS A 181 -8.97 1.18 -18.38
CA LYS A 181 -10.40 1.51 -18.45
C LYS A 181 -10.78 2.05 -19.84
N ASP A 182 -9.91 2.86 -20.44
CA ASP A 182 -10.11 3.42 -21.77
C ASP A 182 -9.93 2.33 -22.85
N GLU A 183 -8.91 1.47 -22.70
CA GLU A 183 -8.62 0.36 -23.63
C GLU A 183 -9.67 -0.76 -23.64
N ARG A 184 -10.52 -0.87 -22.60
CA ARG A 184 -11.59 -1.89 -22.60
C ARG A 184 -12.53 -1.76 -23.79
N ALA A 185 -12.75 -0.56 -24.33
CA ALA A 185 -13.63 -0.32 -25.48
C ALA A 185 -15.01 -1.03 -25.40
N GLY A 186 -15.57 -1.16 -24.19
CA GLY A 186 -16.84 -1.84 -23.93
C GLY A 186 -16.75 -3.31 -23.48
N ARG A 187 -15.56 -3.92 -23.51
CA ARG A 187 -15.32 -5.27 -22.96
C ARG A 187 -15.62 -5.33 -21.46
N PRO A 188 -16.14 -6.46 -20.95
CA PRO A 188 -16.40 -6.63 -19.54
C PRO A 188 -15.09 -6.68 -18.76
N MET A 189 -15.11 -6.16 -17.53
CA MET A 189 -13.94 -6.18 -16.64
C MET A 189 -13.43 -7.61 -16.40
N ASP A 190 -14.32 -8.61 -16.44
CA ASP A 190 -14.02 -10.04 -16.21
C ASP A 190 -13.00 -10.62 -17.20
N GLU A 191 -12.87 -10.00 -18.38
CA GLU A 191 -11.90 -10.37 -19.41
C GLU A 191 -10.59 -9.56 -19.32
N ASP A 192 -10.38 -8.74 -18.29
CA ASP A 192 -9.18 -7.90 -18.18
C ASP A 192 -7.87 -8.72 -18.25
N HIS A 193 -7.87 -9.97 -17.78
CA HIS A 193 -6.68 -10.84 -17.85
C HIS A 193 -6.30 -11.17 -19.29
N ILE A 194 -7.27 -11.39 -20.18
CA ILE A 194 -7.06 -11.60 -21.62
C ILE A 194 -6.62 -10.27 -22.26
N LEU A 195 -7.35 -9.19 -22.01
CA LEU A 195 -7.02 -7.85 -22.54
C LEU A 195 -5.61 -7.40 -22.13
N LEU A 196 -5.19 -7.66 -20.89
CA LEU A 196 -3.84 -7.36 -20.41
C LEU A 196 -2.78 -8.13 -21.18
N ALA A 197 -3.04 -9.40 -21.50
CA ALA A 197 -2.11 -10.21 -22.29
C ALA A 197 -2.00 -9.65 -23.73
N GLU A 198 -3.12 -9.30 -24.35
CA GLU A 198 -3.19 -8.70 -25.69
C GLU A 198 -2.43 -7.36 -25.72
N LEU A 199 -2.72 -6.45 -24.78
CA LEU A 199 -2.05 -5.15 -24.67
C LEU A 199 -0.57 -5.31 -24.34
N GLY A 200 -0.19 -6.27 -23.50
CA GLY A 200 1.22 -6.57 -23.22
C GLY A 200 2.00 -7.04 -24.45
N LEU A 201 1.30 -7.70 -25.39
CA LEU A 201 1.86 -8.17 -26.65
C LEU A 201 1.93 -7.07 -27.71
N HIS A 202 0.88 -6.25 -27.85
CA HIS A 202 0.72 -5.31 -28.96
C HIS A 202 0.97 -3.83 -28.61
N ASN A 203 0.78 -3.44 -27.35
CA ASN A 203 0.77 -2.04 -26.88
C ASN A 203 1.62 -1.87 -25.62
N ARG A 204 2.85 -2.37 -25.69
CA ARG A 204 3.78 -2.42 -24.57
C ARG A 204 4.11 -1.04 -24.00
N GLU A 205 4.04 0.01 -24.81
CA GLU A 205 4.25 1.41 -24.45
C GLU A 205 3.26 1.95 -23.41
N LEU A 206 2.09 1.30 -23.25
CA LEU A 206 1.09 1.67 -22.24
C LEU A 206 1.49 1.24 -20.82
N PHE A 207 2.54 0.43 -20.69
CA PHE A 207 2.93 -0.18 -19.43
C PHE A 207 4.21 0.42 -18.85
N HIS A 208 4.35 0.28 -17.54
CA HIS A 208 5.54 0.59 -16.79
C HIS A 208 6.21 -0.69 -16.32
N LEU A 209 7.50 -0.86 -16.62
CA LEU A 209 8.30 -1.97 -16.09
C LEU A 209 8.41 -1.87 -14.56
N VAL A 210 8.18 -2.98 -13.86
CA VAL A 210 8.42 -3.12 -12.42
C VAL A 210 9.93 -3.23 -12.19
N ARG A 211 10.52 -2.21 -11.58
CA ARG A 211 11.95 -2.12 -11.27
C ARG A 211 12.19 -2.37 -9.78
N THR A 212 13.47 -2.41 -9.40
CA THR A 212 13.90 -2.53 -8.00
C THR A 212 13.29 -1.44 -7.11
N ARG A 213 13.17 -0.21 -7.61
CA ARG A 213 12.46 0.89 -6.93
C ARG A 213 11.03 0.52 -6.56
N ASP A 214 10.27 -0.05 -7.50
CA ASP A 214 8.88 -0.44 -7.29
C ASP A 214 8.79 -1.55 -6.23
N LYS A 215 9.74 -2.50 -6.27
CA LYS A 215 9.86 -3.54 -5.23
C LYS A 215 10.10 -2.95 -3.84
N LYS A 216 11.03 -2.00 -3.71
CA LYS A 216 11.30 -1.30 -2.43
C LYS A 216 10.05 -0.57 -1.93
N LEU A 217 9.32 0.09 -2.81
CA LEU A 217 8.08 0.81 -2.49
C LEU A 217 6.99 -0.14 -2.00
N ILE A 218 6.80 -1.30 -2.66
CA ILE A 218 5.87 -2.35 -2.22
C ILE A 218 6.30 -2.91 -0.86
N TRP A 219 7.59 -3.18 -0.67
CA TRP A 219 8.13 -3.67 0.60
C TRP A 219 7.91 -2.69 1.75
N MET A 220 8.17 -1.39 1.54
CA MET A 220 7.90 -0.35 2.54
C MET A 220 6.44 -0.36 2.98
N ARG A 221 5.49 -0.61 2.07
CA ARG A 221 4.06 -0.74 2.42
C ARG A 221 3.76 -1.94 3.31
N VAL A 222 4.43 -3.07 3.09
CA VAL A 222 4.33 -4.24 3.98
C VAL A 222 4.80 -3.87 5.39
N CYS A 223 5.96 -3.23 5.50
CA CYS A 223 6.48 -2.76 6.78
C CYS A 223 5.54 -1.74 7.44
N TYR A 224 4.90 -0.87 6.66
CA TYR A 224 3.92 0.09 7.18
C TYR A 224 2.71 -0.61 7.80
N HIS A 225 2.13 -1.60 7.12
CA HIS A 225 1.01 -2.36 7.67
C HIS A 225 1.41 -3.13 8.93
N GLN A 226 2.59 -3.77 8.93
CA GLN A 226 3.12 -4.45 10.11
C GLN A 226 3.23 -3.51 11.32
N ARG A 227 3.75 -2.28 11.14
CA ARG A 227 3.78 -1.27 12.20
C ARG A 227 2.37 -0.89 12.67
N ILE A 228 1.43 -0.69 11.74
CA ILE A 228 0.05 -0.33 12.10
C ILE A 228 -0.62 -1.44 12.91
N ASP A 229 -0.39 -2.70 12.55
CA ASP A 229 -0.96 -3.84 13.26
C ASP A 229 -0.33 -4.01 14.64
N ALA A 230 0.99 -3.88 14.78
CA ALA A 230 1.68 -3.86 16.06
C ALA A 230 1.16 -2.73 16.97
N MET A 231 1.03 -1.52 16.43
CA MET A 231 0.48 -0.36 17.15
C MET A 231 -0.98 -0.60 17.61
N LYS A 232 -1.83 -1.18 16.76
CA LYS A 232 -3.21 -1.53 17.13
C LYS A 232 -3.24 -2.61 18.22
N ALA A 233 -2.39 -3.62 18.12
CA ALA A 233 -2.28 -4.68 19.12
C ALA A 233 -1.87 -4.11 20.48
N ARG A 234 -0.86 -3.23 20.53
CA ARG A 234 -0.44 -2.52 21.74
C ARG A 234 -1.57 -1.67 22.33
N ILE A 235 -2.20 -0.81 21.53
CA ILE A 235 -3.32 0.05 21.97
C ILE A 235 -4.47 -0.80 22.52
N GLY A 236 -4.83 -1.90 21.83
CA GLY A 236 -5.88 -2.81 22.26
C GLY A 236 -5.55 -3.51 23.58
N CYS A 237 -4.29 -3.92 23.77
CA CYS A 237 -3.81 -4.48 25.04
C CYS A 237 -3.90 -3.44 26.18
N GLU A 238 -3.42 -2.22 25.93
CA GLU A 238 -3.44 -1.12 26.89
C GLU A 238 -4.89 -0.79 27.34
N GLN A 239 -5.83 -0.71 26.40
CA GLN A 239 -7.24 -0.49 26.71
C GLN A 239 -7.85 -1.61 27.53
N ARG A 240 -7.55 -2.88 27.21
CA ARG A 240 -8.01 -4.03 28.01
C ARG A 240 -7.44 -4.00 29.43
N LEU A 241 -6.17 -3.63 29.59
CA LEU A 241 -5.55 -3.46 30.90
C LEU A 241 -6.25 -2.36 31.71
N ILE A 242 -6.50 -1.19 31.11
CA ILE A 242 -7.22 -0.09 31.76
C ILE A 242 -8.60 -0.56 32.23
N GLN A 243 -9.39 -1.16 31.35
CA GLN A 243 -10.76 -1.60 31.68
C GLN A 243 -10.77 -2.69 32.76
N ARG A 244 -9.86 -3.67 32.68
CA ARG A 244 -9.72 -4.71 33.70
C ARG A 244 -9.34 -4.12 35.05
N THR A 245 -8.34 -3.24 35.10
CA THR A 245 -7.90 -2.62 36.36
C THR A 245 -9.02 -1.79 36.98
N ILE A 246 -9.73 -0.98 36.19
CA ILE A 246 -10.91 -0.25 36.66
C ILE A 246 -11.94 -1.23 37.22
N GLY A 247 -12.32 -2.26 36.46
CA GLY A 247 -13.29 -3.27 36.90
C GLY A 247 -12.89 -3.96 38.20
N THR A 248 -11.61 -4.33 38.36
CA THR A 248 -11.09 -4.95 39.60
C THR A 248 -11.20 -4.00 40.79
N VAL A 249 -10.78 -2.74 40.63
CA VAL A 249 -10.87 -1.73 41.70
C VAL A 249 -12.32 -1.51 42.16
N PHE A 250 -13.28 -1.47 41.21
CA PHE A 250 -14.70 -1.33 41.54
C PHE A 250 -15.33 -2.61 42.14
N SER A 251 -14.82 -3.79 41.78
CA SER A 251 -15.41 -5.07 42.20
C SER A 251 -14.87 -5.58 43.54
N VAL A 252 -13.66 -5.17 43.93
CA VAL A 252 -13.02 -5.58 45.20
C VAL A 252 -12.53 -4.33 45.94
N PRO A 253 -13.43 -3.59 46.61
CA PRO A 253 -13.09 -2.32 47.26
C PRO A 253 -11.96 -2.46 48.30
N GLU A 254 -11.78 -3.64 48.91
CA GLU A 254 -10.69 -3.87 49.87
C GLU A 254 -9.30 -3.80 49.21
N THR A 255 -9.20 -4.03 47.90
CA THR A 255 -7.94 -3.87 47.15
C THR A 255 -7.61 -2.41 46.85
N TYR A 256 -8.56 -1.49 47.07
CA TYR A 256 -8.34 -0.06 46.94
C TYR A 256 -7.65 0.48 48.19
N ALA A 257 -6.32 0.47 48.20
CA ALA A 257 -5.49 1.00 49.28
C ALA A 257 -5.51 2.55 49.40
N GLY A 258 -6.55 3.23 48.91
CA GLY A 258 -6.64 4.69 48.88
C GLY A 258 -5.78 5.38 47.80
N ALA A 259 -5.03 4.63 46.99
CA ALA A 259 -4.33 5.15 45.82
C ALA A 259 -5.30 5.44 44.67
N SER A 260 -5.04 6.47 43.87
CA SER A 260 -5.94 6.80 42.75
C SER A 260 -5.99 5.67 41.71
N ILE A 261 -7.13 5.51 41.03
CA ILE A 261 -7.31 4.52 39.95
C ILE A 261 -6.23 4.66 38.87
N GLU A 262 -5.79 5.90 38.60
CA GLU A 262 -4.73 6.19 37.66
C GLU A 262 -3.41 5.54 38.05
N LYS A 263 -3.07 5.54 39.35
CA LYS A 263 -1.85 4.87 39.84
C LYS A 263 -1.94 3.36 39.66
N ALA A 264 -3.07 2.75 40.02
CA ALA A 264 -3.28 1.32 39.82
C ALA A 264 -3.18 0.92 38.33
N VAL A 265 -3.67 1.78 37.42
CA VAL A 265 -3.53 1.59 35.97
C VAL A 265 -2.07 1.69 35.52
N ILE A 266 -1.32 2.67 36.03
CA ILE A 266 0.12 2.82 35.72
C ILE A 266 0.90 1.58 36.19
N ASP A 267 0.67 1.13 37.43
CA ASP A 267 1.32 -0.05 38.00
C ASP A 267 0.98 -1.33 37.23
N ALA A 268 -0.28 -1.48 36.81
CA ALA A 268 -0.74 -2.60 35.97
C ALA A 268 -0.10 -2.60 34.57
N LYS A 269 0.09 -1.42 33.96
CA LYS A 269 0.81 -1.31 32.68
C LYS A 269 2.29 -1.65 32.85
N ALA A 270 2.94 -1.10 33.88
CA ALA A 270 4.36 -1.29 34.15
C ALA A 270 4.72 -2.75 34.48
N SER A 271 3.78 -3.52 35.04
CA SER A 271 3.97 -4.94 35.37
C SER A 271 3.56 -5.91 34.25
N SER A 272 2.88 -5.44 33.20
CA SER A 272 2.39 -6.33 32.13
C SER A 272 3.51 -6.77 31.18
N ALA A 273 3.92 -8.04 31.27
CA ALA A 273 4.87 -8.64 30.33
C ALA A 273 4.37 -8.63 28.87
N ILE A 274 3.06 -8.83 28.68
CA ILE A 274 2.43 -8.80 27.35
C ILE A 274 2.53 -7.41 26.72
N LEU A 275 2.23 -6.35 27.49
CA LEU A 275 2.31 -4.98 26.97
C LEU A 275 3.75 -4.62 26.57
N LYS A 276 4.74 -4.98 27.40
CA LYS A 276 6.17 -4.78 27.10
C LYS A 276 6.63 -5.55 25.85
N GLY A 277 6.11 -6.76 25.65
CA GLY A 277 6.34 -7.56 24.44
C GLY A 277 5.82 -6.84 23.19
N LEU A 278 4.59 -6.32 23.25
CA LEU A 278 3.98 -5.57 22.14
C LEU A 278 4.67 -4.23 21.87
N GLU A 279 5.15 -3.51 22.89
CA GLU A 279 5.98 -2.32 22.74
C GLU A 279 7.30 -2.63 22.02
N THR A 280 7.91 -3.77 22.35
CA THR A 280 9.15 -4.23 21.69
C THR A 280 8.89 -4.60 20.22
N GLU A 281 7.78 -5.26 19.92
CA GLU A 281 7.36 -5.57 18.56
C GLU A 281 7.08 -4.32 17.74
N GLU A 282 6.35 -3.34 18.30
CA GLU A 282 6.07 -2.05 17.65
C GLU A 282 7.38 -1.30 17.34
N ALA A 283 8.32 -1.24 18.29
CA ALA A 283 9.62 -0.60 18.10
C ALA A 283 10.45 -1.29 17.01
N LYS A 284 10.42 -2.64 16.94
CA LYS A 284 11.07 -3.40 15.86
C LYS A 284 10.45 -3.07 14.50
N ALA A 285 9.12 -3.08 14.40
CA ALA A 285 8.40 -2.75 13.17
C ALA A 285 8.66 -1.30 12.73
N GLU A 286 8.72 -0.36 13.68
CA GLU A 286 9.07 1.04 13.44
C GLU A 286 10.49 1.18 12.86
N ASN A 287 11.48 0.50 13.43
CA ASN A 287 12.85 0.52 12.94
C ASN A 287 12.99 -0.05 11.52
N VAL A 288 12.32 -1.18 11.24
CA VAL A 288 12.30 -1.79 9.90
C VAL A 288 11.65 -0.84 8.89
N LEU A 289 10.53 -0.21 9.26
CA LEU A 289 9.84 0.75 8.40
C LEU A 289 10.68 2.01 8.14
N ALA A 290 11.34 2.55 9.18
CA ALA A 290 12.20 3.72 9.04
C ALA A 290 13.35 3.47 8.06
N LYS A 291 13.95 2.27 8.10
CA LYS A 291 14.96 1.85 7.12
C LYS A 291 14.36 1.75 5.72
N ALA A 292 13.21 1.07 5.58
CA ALA A 292 12.57 0.84 4.29
C ALA A 292 12.13 2.14 3.61
N VAL A 293 11.64 3.15 4.34
CA VAL A 293 11.23 4.43 3.74
C VAL A 293 12.42 5.30 3.36
N LYS A 294 13.49 5.31 4.16
CA LYS A 294 14.71 6.09 3.87
C LYS A 294 15.48 5.56 2.66
N ASP A 295 15.28 4.30 2.31
CA ASP A 295 15.84 3.68 1.10
C ASP A 295 15.05 4.01 -0.19
N LEU A 296 13.99 4.84 -0.10
CA LEU A 296 13.19 5.25 -1.24
C LEU A 296 13.60 6.62 -1.79
N ASP A 297 13.89 6.69 -3.09
CA ASP A 297 14.15 7.95 -3.80
C ASP A 297 13.02 8.97 -3.65
N VAL A 298 11.76 8.52 -3.59
CA VAL A 298 10.62 9.43 -3.40
C VAL A 298 10.65 10.06 -2.02
N PHE A 299 11.11 9.35 -0.98
CA PHE A 299 11.25 9.95 0.33
C PHE A 299 12.38 10.99 0.31
N ASP A 300 13.58 10.56 -0.06
CA ASP A 300 14.80 11.39 -0.11
C ASP A 300 14.62 12.66 -0.97
N LYS A 301 14.08 12.53 -2.19
CA LYS A 301 14.03 13.64 -3.15
C LYS A 301 12.75 14.48 -3.07
N VAL A 302 11.62 13.90 -2.63
CA VAL A 302 10.31 14.59 -2.65
C VAL A 302 9.84 14.96 -1.25
N PHE A 303 10.00 14.10 -0.24
CA PHE A 303 9.41 14.35 1.08
C PHE A 303 10.39 14.89 2.11
N GLU A 304 11.64 14.44 2.12
CA GLU A 304 12.66 14.90 3.06
C GLU A 304 12.95 16.41 2.97
N PRO A 305 12.96 17.05 1.77
CA PRO A 305 13.13 18.49 1.66
C PRO A 305 11.93 19.30 2.20
N VAL A 306 10.80 18.65 2.50
CA VAL A 306 9.59 19.32 2.98
C VAL A 306 9.63 19.45 4.49
N GLU A 307 9.99 20.64 4.97
CA GLU A 307 10.06 20.90 6.40
C GLU A 307 8.75 20.56 7.13
N GLY A 308 8.86 19.78 8.22
CA GLY A 308 7.71 19.30 8.99
C GLY A 308 7.16 17.95 8.52
N ILE A 309 7.63 17.40 7.40
CA ILE A 309 7.32 16.02 6.98
C ILE A 309 8.47 15.09 7.39
N GLY A 310 8.35 14.49 8.57
CA GLY A 310 9.23 13.39 8.96
C GLY A 310 8.87 12.08 8.25
N TRP A 311 9.80 11.12 8.28
CA TRP A 311 9.63 9.79 7.64
C TRP A 311 8.31 9.12 7.99
N ALA A 312 7.89 9.13 9.26
CA ALA A 312 6.66 8.48 9.70
C ALA A 312 5.40 9.08 9.08
N LEU A 313 5.40 10.39 8.82
CA LEU A 313 4.30 11.09 8.16
C LEU A 313 4.36 10.89 6.64
N ALA A 314 5.54 10.98 6.05
CA ALA A 314 5.77 10.70 4.63
C ALA A 314 5.29 9.28 4.27
N THR A 315 5.66 8.27 5.06
CA THR A 315 5.25 6.87 4.88
C THR A 315 3.74 6.72 4.74
N ARG A 316 2.93 7.43 5.55
CA ARG A 316 1.46 7.37 5.45
C ARG A 316 0.96 7.85 4.10
N ILE A 317 1.53 8.95 3.60
CA ILE A 317 1.18 9.53 2.30
C ILE A 317 1.66 8.61 1.17
N ILE A 318 2.93 8.20 1.19
CA ILE A 318 3.53 7.33 0.18
C ILE A 318 2.78 5.98 0.11
N SER A 319 2.48 5.37 1.26
CA SER A 319 1.73 4.09 1.31
C SER A 319 0.31 4.22 0.74
N ALA A 320 -0.35 5.36 0.96
CA ALA A 320 -1.67 5.64 0.40
C ALA A 320 -1.64 5.84 -1.12
N VAL A 321 -0.70 6.66 -1.62
CA VAL A 321 -0.56 6.94 -3.06
C VAL A 321 -0.05 5.70 -3.80
N GLN A 322 0.84 4.93 -3.17
CA GLN A 322 1.57 3.79 -3.71
C GLN A 322 2.49 4.23 -4.83
N ASP A 323 1.92 4.53 -5.99
CA ASP A 323 2.63 4.93 -7.19
C ASP A 323 1.87 6.09 -7.84
N ILE A 324 2.59 7.17 -8.13
CA ILE A 324 2.00 8.38 -8.68
C ILE A 324 1.45 8.16 -10.10
N ARG A 325 1.99 7.20 -10.85
CA ARG A 325 1.59 6.84 -12.24
C ARG A 325 0.17 6.30 -12.33
N ARG A 326 -0.44 5.94 -11.20
CA ARG A 326 -1.85 5.48 -11.14
C ARG A 326 -2.87 6.60 -11.35
N PHE A 327 -2.44 7.85 -11.23
CA PHE A 327 -3.31 9.00 -11.29
C PHE A 327 -3.12 9.71 -12.63
N ALA A 328 -4.21 9.84 -13.40
CA ALA A 328 -4.20 10.54 -14.68
C ALA A 328 -3.78 12.01 -14.55
N ASP A 329 -4.16 12.65 -13.44
CA ASP A 329 -3.85 14.05 -13.16
C ASP A 329 -3.86 14.35 -11.65
N LYS A 330 -3.32 15.53 -11.29
CA LYS A 330 -3.31 16.05 -9.91
C LYS A 330 -4.69 16.21 -9.29
N GLY A 331 -5.74 16.44 -10.09
CA GLY A 331 -7.12 16.50 -9.63
C GLY A 331 -7.61 15.14 -9.14
N LYS A 332 -7.29 14.05 -9.84
CA LYS A 332 -7.59 12.67 -9.41
C LYS A 332 -6.85 12.32 -8.13
N LEU A 333 -5.58 12.70 -8.00
CA LEU A 333 -4.83 12.50 -6.76
C LEU A 333 -5.46 13.27 -5.58
N ARG A 334 -5.79 14.56 -5.77
CA ARG A 334 -6.50 15.36 -4.76
C ARG A 334 -7.83 14.74 -4.37
N ALA A 335 -8.56 14.18 -5.33
CA ALA A 335 -9.81 13.47 -5.08
C ALA A 335 -9.58 12.28 -4.16
N PHE A 336 -8.63 11.42 -4.55
CA PHE A 336 -8.25 10.21 -3.84
C PHE A 336 -7.71 10.46 -2.43
N LEU A 337 -6.98 11.55 -2.18
CA LEU A 337 -6.47 11.92 -0.85
C LEU A 337 -7.47 12.76 -0.03
N GLY A 338 -8.66 13.07 -0.58
CA GLY A 338 -9.67 13.88 0.10
C GLY A 338 -9.27 15.36 0.27
N ALA A 339 -8.27 15.83 -0.50
CA ALA A 339 -7.81 17.21 -0.54
C ALA A 339 -8.52 18.06 -1.61
N HIS A 340 -9.38 17.45 -2.43
CA HIS A 340 -10.16 18.20 -3.41
C HIS A 340 -11.25 19.06 -2.76
N VAL A 341 -11.58 20.16 -3.42
CA VAL A 341 -12.77 20.95 -3.10
C VAL A 341 -13.94 20.38 -3.90
N ILE A 342 -15.06 20.07 -3.25
CA ILE A 342 -16.30 19.73 -3.97
C ILE A 342 -16.76 21.02 -4.68
N SER A 343 -16.41 21.13 -5.96
CA SER A 343 -16.56 22.35 -6.77
C SER A 343 -17.83 22.37 -7.62
N MET A 344 -18.60 21.28 -7.67
CA MET A 344 -19.86 21.29 -8.39
C MET A 344 -20.94 21.95 -7.54
N ALA A 345 -21.39 23.10 -8.00
CA ALA A 345 -22.60 23.71 -7.49
C ALA A 345 -23.76 23.16 -8.33
N LYS A 346 -24.77 22.60 -7.66
CA LYS A 346 -26.03 22.21 -8.29
C LYS A 346 -27.05 23.28 -7.94
N CYS A 347 -27.70 23.85 -8.95
CA CYS A 347 -28.85 24.70 -8.73
C CYS A 347 -30.03 23.84 -8.30
N GLU A 348 -30.61 24.13 -7.14
CA GLU A 348 -31.77 23.39 -6.62
C GLU A 348 -33.05 23.67 -7.43
N LYS A 349 -33.14 24.85 -8.06
CA LYS A 349 -34.31 25.25 -8.86
C LYS A 349 -34.39 24.56 -10.22
N CYS A 350 -33.27 24.51 -10.96
CA CYS A 350 -33.26 24.00 -12.34
C CYS A 350 -32.39 22.75 -12.53
N GLY A 351 -31.78 22.23 -11.45
CA GLY A 351 -30.95 21.03 -11.51
C GLY A 351 -29.59 21.19 -12.17
N THR A 352 -29.28 22.35 -12.76
CA THR A 352 -28.01 22.61 -13.44
C THR A 352 -26.83 22.35 -12.49
N ALA A 353 -25.97 21.41 -12.85
CA ALA A 353 -24.70 21.16 -12.17
C ALA A 353 -23.57 21.68 -13.05
N LYS A 354 -22.92 22.75 -12.60
CA LYS A 354 -21.78 23.37 -13.29
C LYS A 354 -20.65 23.60 -12.31
N HIS A 355 -19.46 23.88 -12.84
CA HIS A 355 -18.33 24.22 -12.00
C HIS A 355 -18.67 25.52 -11.25
N ARG A 356 -18.41 25.60 -9.93
CA ARG A 356 -18.81 26.74 -9.08
C ARG A 356 -18.36 28.11 -9.60
N ARG A 357 -17.27 28.17 -10.38
CA ARG A 357 -16.83 29.42 -11.04
C ARG A 357 -17.86 29.96 -12.03
N GLU A 358 -18.60 29.09 -12.71
CA GLU A 358 -19.68 29.46 -13.63
C GLU A 358 -20.94 29.96 -12.91
N PHE A 359 -21.02 29.73 -11.60
CA PHE A 359 -22.07 30.27 -10.75
C PHE A 359 -21.69 31.61 -10.11
N TRP A 360 -20.47 32.10 -10.28
CA TRP A 360 -20.07 33.39 -9.70
C TRP A 360 -20.26 34.51 -10.72
N LYS A 361 -21.24 35.38 -10.49
CA LYS A 361 -21.45 36.61 -11.26
C LYS A 361 -21.60 37.79 -10.28
N ASP A 362 -20.82 38.85 -10.46
CA ASP A 362 -20.90 40.08 -9.66
C ASP A 362 -20.77 39.86 -8.14
N ASN A 363 -19.86 38.96 -7.73
CA ASN A 363 -19.65 38.51 -6.36
C ASN A 363 -20.82 37.78 -5.67
N VAL A 364 -21.87 37.46 -6.42
CA VAL A 364 -23.00 36.67 -5.94
C VAL A 364 -23.00 35.33 -6.66
N LEU A 365 -23.48 34.31 -5.95
CA LEU A 365 -23.60 32.98 -6.50
C LEU A 365 -24.93 32.87 -7.25
N VAL A 366 -24.91 33.01 -8.56
CA VAL A 366 -26.07 33.03 -9.44
C VAL A 366 -26.08 31.78 -10.29
N CYS A 367 -27.21 31.08 -10.38
CA CYS A 367 -27.33 30.03 -11.38
C CYS A 367 -27.20 30.61 -12.78
N PRO A 368 -26.22 30.18 -13.60
CA PRO A 368 -26.05 30.70 -14.95
C PRO A 368 -27.22 30.33 -15.88
N ASN A 369 -28.03 29.33 -15.50
CA ASN A 369 -29.18 28.90 -16.28
C ASN A 369 -30.47 29.64 -15.90
N CYS A 370 -30.81 29.71 -14.60
CA CYS A 370 -32.10 30.25 -14.16
C CYS A 370 -32.02 31.56 -13.36
N GLY A 371 -30.83 32.10 -13.14
CA GLY A 371 -30.66 33.35 -12.40
C GLY A 371 -30.95 33.26 -10.91
N ALA A 372 -31.31 32.10 -10.35
CA ALA A 372 -31.63 31.98 -8.92
C ALA A 372 -30.37 32.07 -8.05
N HIS A 373 -30.34 33.02 -7.12
CA HIS A 373 -29.19 33.32 -6.25
C HIS A 373 -29.21 32.50 -4.95
N ASP A 374 -30.41 32.24 -4.44
CA ASP A 374 -30.74 31.46 -3.24
C ASP A 374 -30.59 29.95 -3.44
N ALA A 375 -30.77 29.47 -4.67
CA ALA A 375 -30.79 28.05 -5.00
C ALA A 375 -29.41 27.41 -5.22
N VAL A 376 -28.30 28.08 -4.86
CA VAL A 376 -26.94 27.61 -5.17
C VAL A 376 -26.11 27.55 -3.89
N LYS A 377 -25.49 26.40 -3.59
CA LYS A 377 -24.74 26.21 -2.34
C LYS A 377 -23.41 26.97 -2.36
N PRO A 378 -23.15 27.88 -1.40
CA PRO A 378 -22.16 28.95 -1.59
C PRO A 378 -20.70 28.62 -1.39
N PHE A 379 -20.31 27.40 -1.00
CA PHE A 379 -18.92 27.12 -0.70
C PHE A 379 -18.43 25.82 -1.31
N GLY A 380 -17.18 25.87 -1.80
CA GLY A 380 -16.41 24.67 -2.03
C GLY A 380 -16.15 24.00 -0.68
N ILE A 381 -16.81 22.86 -0.45
CA ILE A 381 -16.68 22.11 0.80
C ILE A 381 -15.61 21.06 0.57
N PHE A 382 -14.59 21.02 1.42
CA PHE A 382 -13.71 19.85 1.47
C PHE A 382 -14.54 18.65 1.93
N PRO A 383 -14.46 17.50 1.24
CA PRO A 383 -15.28 16.34 1.54
C PRO A 383 -15.11 15.95 3.01
N ARG A 384 -16.18 15.50 3.69
CA ARG A 384 -16.16 15.04 5.08
C ARG A 384 -17.01 13.79 5.19
N ILE A 385 -16.57 12.81 5.97
CA ILE A 385 -17.37 11.62 6.25
C ILE A 385 -18.53 12.05 7.14
N ARG A 386 -19.76 11.73 6.75
CA ARG A 386 -20.94 11.81 7.61
C ARG A 386 -21.29 10.40 8.08
N ASN A 387 -22.02 10.28 9.18
CA ASN A 387 -22.53 8.99 9.65
C ASN A 387 -23.25 8.28 8.50
N SER A 388 -22.95 6.98 8.33
CA SER A 388 -23.49 6.12 7.26
C SER A 388 -23.06 6.45 5.83
N GLN A 389 -22.06 7.31 5.62
CA GLN A 389 -21.48 7.55 4.30
C GLN A 389 -20.11 6.86 4.16
N VAL A 390 -19.90 6.21 3.01
CA VAL A 390 -18.59 5.67 2.63
C VAL A 390 -17.72 6.82 2.15
N ALA A 391 -16.49 6.88 2.64
CA ALA A 391 -15.50 7.84 2.18
C ALA A 391 -14.94 7.40 0.82
N ASN A 392 -15.13 8.21 -0.23
CA ASN A 392 -14.52 7.97 -1.55
C ASN A 392 -13.07 8.51 -1.62
N TRP A 393 -12.31 8.41 -0.53
CA TRP A 393 -10.89 8.77 -0.46
C TRP A 393 -10.15 7.80 0.45
N ASN A 394 -8.83 7.75 0.30
CA ASN A 394 -7.97 6.93 1.13
C ASN A 394 -7.84 7.53 2.55
N PRO A 395 -8.23 6.80 3.60
CA PRO A 395 -8.23 7.33 4.97
C PRO A 395 -6.83 7.63 5.50
N ASP A 396 -5.85 6.77 5.21
CA ASP A 396 -4.47 6.93 5.67
C ASP A 396 -3.80 8.14 5.02
N GLY A 397 -3.94 8.28 3.70
CA GLY A 397 -3.42 9.41 2.96
C GLY A 397 -4.03 10.72 3.46
N ARG A 398 -5.35 10.74 3.68
CA ARG A 398 -6.03 11.92 4.24
C ARG A 398 -5.56 12.25 5.65
N GLN A 399 -5.39 11.25 6.52
CA GLN A 399 -4.91 11.46 7.87
C GLN A 399 -3.45 11.97 7.87
N GLY A 400 -2.61 11.45 6.97
CA GLY A 400 -1.27 11.98 6.74
C GLY A 400 -1.28 13.46 6.37
N LEU A 401 -2.15 13.87 5.44
CA LEU A 401 -2.31 15.28 5.07
C LEU A 401 -2.86 16.15 6.22
N TYR A 402 -3.79 15.63 7.03
CA TYR A 402 -4.29 16.34 8.20
C TYR A 402 -3.16 16.62 9.21
N LEU A 403 -2.38 15.59 9.55
CA LEU A 403 -1.23 15.72 10.44
C LEU A 403 -0.18 16.69 9.88
N PHE A 404 0.00 16.72 8.55
CA PHE A 404 0.90 17.68 7.92
C PHE A 404 0.38 19.12 8.07
N GLY A 405 -0.93 19.32 7.92
CA GLY A 405 -1.57 20.61 8.21
C GLY A 405 -1.30 21.12 9.63
N ASP A 406 -1.27 20.22 10.62
CA ASP A 406 -0.88 20.57 12.00
C ASP A 406 0.60 20.97 12.09
N GLN A 407 1.49 20.31 11.34
CA GLN A 407 2.92 20.66 11.29
C GLN A 407 3.15 22.04 10.66
N MET A 408 2.43 22.40 9.59
CA MET A 408 2.48 23.76 9.01
C MET A 408 2.14 24.84 10.04
N ASN A 409 1.19 24.54 10.94
CA ASN A 409 0.79 25.47 12.00
C ASN A 409 1.83 25.57 13.12
N ARG A 410 2.53 24.47 13.44
CA ARG A 410 3.63 24.45 14.42
C ARG A 410 4.93 25.04 13.88
N ARG A 411 5.09 25.08 12.56
CA ARG A 411 6.28 25.58 11.85
C ARG A 411 5.91 26.73 10.91
N PRO A 412 5.48 27.88 11.44
CA PRO A 412 5.01 29.01 10.62
C PRO A 412 6.09 29.57 9.68
N GLY A 413 7.38 29.39 10.01
CA GLY A 413 8.50 29.82 9.17
C GLY A 413 8.82 28.90 7.99
N SER A 414 8.30 27.66 7.99
CA SER A 414 8.46 26.74 6.85
C SER A 414 7.77 27.29 5.60
N TYR A 415 8.21 26.86 4.41
CA TYR A 415 7.58 27.28 3.14
C TYR A 415 6.05 27.06 3.16
N TRP A 416 5.58 25.88 3.57
CA TRP A 416 4.14 25.57 3.63
C TRP A 416 3.44 26.25 4.82
N GLY A 417 4.14 26.49 5.94
CA GLY A 417 3.63 27.30 7.06
C GLY A 417 3.36 28.75 6.64
N GLY A 418 4.30 29.38 5.94
CA GLY A 418 4.16 30.72 5.37
C GLY A 418 3.01 30.81 4.37
N ARG A 419 2.87 29.80 3.50
CA ARG A 419 1.74 29.70 2.55
C ARG A 419 0.39 29.57 3.27
N MET A 420 0.32 28.81 4.37
CA MET A 420 -0.89 28.72 5.19
C MET A 420 -1.25 30.06 5.84
N ILE A 421 -0.26 30.81 6.34
CA ILE A 421 -0.46 32.15 6.89
C ILE A 421 -0.99 33.10 5.82
N ALA A 422 -0.42 33.07 4.61
CA ALA A 422 -0.91 33.87 3.49
C ALA A 422 -2.38 33.55 3.15
N HIS A 423 -2.75 32.27 3.11
CA HIS A 423 -4.15 31.87 2.94
C HIS A 423 -5.06 32.37 4.06
N LYS A 424 -4.62 32.35 5.33
CA LYS A 424 -5.38 32.91 6.47
C LYS A 424 -5.62 34.42 6.27
N LYS A 425 -4.58 35.18 5.94
CA LYS A 425 -4.66 36.63 5.71
C LYS A 425 -5.60 36.97 4.54
N LEU A 426 -5.48 36.27 3.41
CA LEU A 426 -6.38 36.43 2.27
C LEU A 426 -7.85 36.17 2.65
N LEU A 427 -8.10 35.12 3.45
CA LEU A 427 -9.46 34.82 3.90
C LEU A 427 -10.03 35.90 4.84
N ARG A 428 -9.20 36.53 5.67
CA ARG A 428 -9.60 37.64 6.54
C ARG A 428 -9.84 38.94 5.78
N GLU A 429 -9.00 39.25 4.81
CA GLU A 429 -9.23 40.41 3.94
C GLU A 429 -10.54 40.25 3.16
N LYS A 430 -10.79 39.04 2.63
CA LYS A 430 -12.03 38.75 1.89
C LYS A 430 -13.28 38.69 2.78
N TYR A 431 -13.14 38.22 4.01
CA TYR A 431 -14.23 38.08 4.98
C TYR A 431 -13.78 38.64 6.34
N PRO A 432 -13.84 39.98 6.51
CA PRO A 432 -13.37 40.62 7.74
C PRO A 432 -14.15 40.17 8.97
N GLU A 433 -15.47 39.99 8.81
CA GLU A 433 -16.37 39.59 9.88
C GLU A 433 -16.96 38.18 9.63
N PRO A 434 -17.11 37.36 10.68
CA PRO A 434 -17.87 36.12 10.60
C PRO A 434 -19.33 36.40 10.23
N PHE A 435 -19.91 35.59 9.34
CA PHE A 435 -21.31 35.71 8.94
C PHE A 435 -22.06 34.39 9.18
N LYS A 436 -23.35 34.46 9.47
CA LYS A 436 -24.20 33.29 9.70
C LYS A 436 -24.80 32.81 8.38
N ILE A 437 -24.87 31.49 8.20
CA ILE A 437 -25.67 30.87 7.13
C ILE A 437 -26.60 29.83 7.75
N VAL A 438 -27.76 29.62 7.17
CA VAL A 438 -28.66 28.51 7.54
C VAL A 438 -28.19 27.25 6.79
N ASN A 439 -27.96 26.15 7.50
CA ASN A 439 -27.56 24.88 6.88
C ASN A 439 -28.80 24.10 6.37
N ASP A 440 -28.56 22.96 5.70
CA ASP A 440 -29.62 22.06 5.20
C ASP A 440 -30.61 21.57 6.28
N ALA A 441 -30.26 21.69 7.56
CA ALA A 441 -31.10 21.33 8.70
C ALA A 441 -31.81 22.55 9.33
N GLY A 442 -31.84 23.70 8.66
CA GLY A 442 -32.46 24.93 9.19
C GLY A 442 -31.68 25.59 10.33
N LYS A 443 -30.49 25.09 10.70
CA LYS A 443 -29.69 25.60 11.81
C LYS A 443 -28.73 26.69 11.32
N GLU A 444 -28.72 27.83 12.00
CA GLU A 444 -27.70 28.86 11.81
C GLU A 444 -26.31 28.33 12.18
N VAL A 445 -25.37 28.43 11.25
CA VAL A 445 -23.96 28.10 11.46
C VAL A 445 -23.09 29.32 11.11
N THR A 446 -22.23 29.71 12.04
CA THR A 446 -21.26 30.79 11.81
C THR A 446 -20.18 30.33 10.85
N ARG A 447 -19.99 31.08 9.77
CA ARG A 447 -18.93 30.94 8.78
C ARG A 447 -17.90 32.04 8.96
N MET A 448 -16.74 31.77 8.40
CA MET A 448 -15.51 32.55 8.54
C MET A 448 -15.16 33.00 9.97
N SER A 449 -15.56 32.22 10.99
CA SER A 449 -14.96 32.32 12.32
C SER A 449 -13.47 31.97 12.27
N ASP A 450 -12.71 32.36 13.29
CA ASP A 450 -11.26 32.12 13.41
C ASP A 450 -10.88 30.66 13.14
N MET A 451 -11.60 29.74 13.79
CA MET A 451 -11.42 28.29 13.59
C MET A 451 -11.75 27.86 12.15
N HIS A 452 -12.79 28.45 11.54
CA HIS A 452 -13.15 28.13 10.16
C HIS A 452 -12.16 28.70 9.15
N VAL A 453 -11.64 29.92 9.36
CA VAL A 453 -10.56 30.52 8.57
C VAL A 453 -9.32 29.65 8.64
N HIS A 454 -8.91 29.25 9.85
CA HIS A 454 -7.77 28.36 10.04
C HIS A 454 -7.93 27.05 9.28
N ARG A 455 -9.04 26.32 9.49
CA ARG A 455 -9.28 25.04 8.81
C ARG A 455 -9.34 25.20 7.28
N THR A 456 -9.98 26.26 6.79
CA THR A 456 -10.08 26.54 5.36
C THR A 456 -8.71 26.82 4.76
N ALA A 457 -7.88 27.63 5.43
CA ALA A 457 -6.52 27.93 5.01
C ALA A 457 -5.64 26.67 5.01
N THR A 458 -5.73 25.83 6.04
CA THR A 458 -5.00 24.55 6.13
C THR A 458 -5.34 23.66 4.93
N TRP A 459 -6.62 23.43 4.63
CA TRP A 459 -7.01 22.56 3.53
C TRP A 459 -6.70 23.14 2.14
N LYS A 460 -6.76 24.46 1.96
CA LYS A 460 -6.26 25.11 0.73
C LYS A 460 -4.76 24.89 0.55
N THR A 461 -3.98 25.05 1.62
CA THR A 461 -2.53 24.83 1.59
C THR A 461 -2.19 23.36 1.32
N ILE A 462 -2.92 22.43 1.94
CA ILE A 462 -2.81 20.99 1.63
C ILE A 462 -3.14 20.71 0.16
N SER A 463 -4.14 21.38 -0.42
CA SER A 463 -4.49 21.21 -1.84
C SER A 463 -3.35 21.65 -2.75
N ASP A 464 -2.72 22.79 -2.42
CA ASP A 464 -1.55 23.30 -3.14
C ASP A 464 -0.35 22.36 -3.00
N PHE A 465 -0.14 21.80 -1.80
CA PHE A 465 0.89 20.79 -1.54
C PHE A 465 0.68 19.53 -2.37
N VAL A 466 -0.54 18.99 -2.43
CA VAL A 466 -0.83 17.79 -3.23
C VAL A 466 -0.60 18.06 -4.73
N ASP A 467 -0.91 19.27 -5.21
CA ASP A 467 -0.63 19.67 -6.59
C ASP A 467 0.87 19.72 -6.89
N TRP A 468 1.68 20.28 -5.99
CA TRP A 468 3.14 20.27 -6.12
C TRP A 468 3.69 18.84 -6.01
N MET A 469 3.28 18.08 -5.00
CA MET A 469 3.72 16.71 -4.73
C MET A 469 3.45 15.80 -5.93
N PHE A 470 2.29 15.93 -6.59
CA PHE A 470 2.01 15.22 -7.84
C PHE A 470 3.07 15.54 -8.90
N GLY A 471 3.34 16.81 -9.13
CA GLY A 471 4.33 17.24 -10.11
C GLY A 471 5.74 16.77 -9.78
N ALA A 472 6.20 17.00 -8.55
CA ALA A 472 7.53 16.61 -8.07
C ALA A 472 7.76 15.10 -8.15
N TRP A 473 6.79 14.31 -7.70
CA TRP A 473 6.88 12.85 -7.79
C TRP A 473 6.79 12.39 -9.25
N TRP A 474 5.95 13.00 -10.10
CA TRP A 474 5.91 12.67 -11.52
C TRP A 474 7.23 12.95 -12.25
N ASP A 475 7.87 14.09 -11.95
CA ASP A 475 9.20 14.42 -12.49
C ASP A 475 10.23 13.35 -12.07
N LEU A 476 10.18 12.92 -10.80
CA LEU A 476 11.01 11.82 -10.30
C LEU A 476 10.78 10.50 -11.06
N GLU A 477 9.54 10.16 -11.43
CA GLU A 477 9.25 8.95 -12.22
C GLU A 477 9.82 9.02 -13.64
N LYS A 478 9.91 10.23 -14.20
CA LYS A 478 10.51 10.46 -15.52
C LYS A 478 12.03 10.58 -15.50
N GLY A 479 12.65 10.64 -14.32
CA GLY A 479 14.06 10.97 -14.17
C GLY A 479 14.37 12.45 -14.47
N GLU A 480 13.36 13.32 -14.42
CA GLU A 480 13.51 14.77 -14.54
C GLU A 480 13.93 15.38 -13.18
N PRO A 481 14.63 16.52 -13.17
CA PRO A 481 14.90 17.25 -11.93
C PRO A 481 13.62 17.59 -11.16
N ILE A 482 13.65 17.46 -9.84
CA ILE A 482 12.48 17.78 -9.00
C ILE A 482 12.14 19.26 -9.15
N ARG A 483 10.92 19.55 -9.59
CA ARG A 483 10.43 20.94 -9.61
C ARG A 483 10.51 21.56 -8.22
N PRO A 484 10.94 22.82 -8.12
CA PRO A 484 11.00 23.47 -6.83
C PRO A 484 9.58 23.82 -6.35
N PHE A 485 9.47 24.32 -5.12
CA PHE A 485 8.18 24.75 -4.60
C PHE A 485 7.60 25.89 -5.45
N PRO A 486 6.29 25.85 -5.79
CA PRO A 486 5.70 26.86 -6.64
C PRO A 486 5.79 28.24 -5.96
N PRO A 487 5.99 29.35 -6.67
CA PRO A 487 5.90 30.66 -6.04
C PRO A 487 4.50 30.86 -5.42
N LEU A 488 4.39 31.78 -4.47
CA LEU A 488 3.08 32.20 -3.98
C LEU A 488 2.32 32.87 -5.14
N PRO A 489 1.05 32.48 -5.37
CA PRO A 489 0.18 33.23 -6.29
C PRO A 489 0.19 34.72 -5.95
N PRO A 490 0.06 35.63 -6.94
CA PRO A 490 0.13 37.08 -6.71
C PRO A 490 -0.80 37.57 -5.58
N GLU A 491 -1.99 36.97 -5.46
CA GLU A 491 -2.95 37.27 -4.40
C GLU A 491 -2.49 36.87 -2.99
N LEU A 492 -1.59 35.90 -2.87
CA LEU A 492 -0.95 35.47 -1.62
C LEU A 492 0.40 36.15 -1.40
N ALA A 493 1.11 36.53 -2.46
CA ALA A 493 2.44 37.12 -2.39
C ALA A 493 2.47 38.40 -1.53
N LYS A 494 1.42 39.24 -1.61
CA LYS A 494 1.27 40.44 -0.76
C LYS A 494 1.18 40.15 0.75
N PHE A 495 0.92 38.89 1.11
CA PHE A 495 0.80 38.43 2.49
C PHE A 495 1.98 37.60 2.98
N ALA A 496 2.95 37.34 2.09
CA ALA A 496 4.16 36.63 2.41
C ALA A 496 4.88 37.32 3.58
N PRO A 497 5.43 36.55 4.55
CA PRO A 497 6.31 37.15 5.54
C PRO A 497 7.49 37.86 4.83
N PRO A 498 7.91 39.04 5.31
CA PRO A 498 9.02 39.78 4.71
C PRO A 498 10.29 38.91 4.69
N ALA A 499 11.11 39.05 3.64
CA ALA A 499 12.27 38.21 3.37
C ALA A 499 13.49 38.42 4.31
N GLY A 500 13.26 38.98 5.50
CA GLY A 500 14.29 39.35 6.47
C GLY A 500 14.90 38.18 7.25
N ASP A 501 14.25 37.02 7.23
CA ASP A 501 14.78 35.76 7.74
C ASP A 501 15.07 34.89 6.49
N ASP A 502 16.16 34.10 6.45
CA ASP A 502 16.61 33.32 5.27
C ASP A 502 15.50 32.56 4.51
N HIS A 503 14.39 32.29 5.19
CA HIS A 503 13.17 31.68 4.70
C HIS A 503 12.35 32.49 3.68
N GLY A 504 12.36 33.83 3.71
CA GLY A 504 11.56 34.58 2.74
C GLY A 504 12.19 34.69 1.35
N LYS A 505 13.49 34.43 1.22
CA LYS A 505 14.13 34.17 -0.10
C LYS A 505 13.60 32.89 -0.73
N ILE A 506 13.42 31.82 0.05
CA ILE A 506 12.86 30.53 -0.41
C ILE A 506 11.43 30.71 -0.97
N LEU A 507 10.63 31.59 -0.36
CA LEU A 507 9.25 31.86 -0.80
C LEU A 507 9.15 32.75 -2.04
N ALA A 508 10.05 33.72 -2.21
CA ALA A 508 10.03 34.69 -3.30
C ALA A 508 10.63 34.13 -4.60
N ASP A 509 11.74 33.40 -4.50
CA ASP A 509 12.49 32.95 -5.68
C ASP A 509 12.00 31.59 -6.20
N GLY A 510 11.07 30.94 -5.48
CA GLY A 510 10.54 29.62 -5.84
C GLY A 510 11.64 28.58 -6.00
N GLY A 511 12.80 28.80 -5.38
CA GLY A 511 13.99 27.96 -5.50
C GLY A 511 14.36 27.41 -4.15
N VAL A 512 14.40 26.08 -4.05
CA VAL A 512 15.34 25.45 -3.13
C VAL A 512 16.66 25.50 -3.87
N THR A 513 17.45 26.57 -3.71
CA THR A 513 18.86 26.47 -4.07
C THR A 513 19.37 25.30 -3.24
N ALA A 514 19.84 24.23 -3.90
CA ALA A 514 20.55 23.16 -3.22
C ALA A 514 21.58 23.86 -2.34
N ALA A 515 21.35 23.88 -1.03
CA ALA A 515 22.29 24.45 -0.10
C ALA A 515 23.61 23.73 -0.41
N GLU A 516 24.67 24.48 -0.72
CA GLU A 516 26.00 23.91 -0.75
C GLU A 516 26.12 23.05 0.50
N GLU A 517 26.25 21.73 0.30
CA GLU A 517 26.34 20.76 1.37
C GLU A 517 27.56 21.13 2.21
N LYS A 518 27.37 21.93 3.26
CA LYS A 518 28.25 21.86 4.41
C LYS A 518 28.04 20.45 4.94
N PRO A 519 29.07 19.58 4.94
CA PRO A 519 28.94 18.25 5.50
C PRO A 519 28.52 18.44 6.96
N LEU A 520 27.26 18.12 7.26
CA LEU A 520 26.83 17.91 8.63
C LEU A 520 27.74 16.82 9.16
N ALA A 521 28.52 17.14 10.20
CA ALA A 521 29.29 16.15 10.93
C ALA A 521 28.32 15.02 11.27
N LYS A 522 28.52 13.86 10.63
CA LYS A 522 27.77 12.65 10.95
C LYS A 522 27.91 12.47 12.45
N PRO A 523 26.80 12.30 13.21
CA PRO A 523 26.95 11.86 14.59
C PRO A 523 27.82 10.60 14.55
N GLU A 524 28.85 10.53 15.41
CA GLU A 524 29.72 9.36 15.52
C GLU A 524 28.84 8.13 15.75
N GLU A 525 28.58 7.44 14.65
CA GLU A 525 27.88 6.17 14.64
C GLU A 525 28.90 5.20 15.21
N LYS A 526 28.74 4.85 16.49
CA LYS A 526 29.43 3.70 17.08
C LYS A 526 28.95 2.47 16.32
N THR A 527 29.55 2.21 15.17
CA THR A 527 29.47 0.93 14.47
C THR A 527 30.15 -0.09 15.37
N SER A 528 29.36 -0.85 16.13
CA SER A 528 29.84 -2.15 16.57
C SER A 528 30.03 -2.98 15.30
N GLU A 529 31.29 -3.23 14.94
CA GLU A 529 31.70 -4.21 13.92
C GLU A 529 31.31 -5.62 14.37
N LEU A 530 30.02 -5.93 14.37
CA LEU A 530 29.54 -7.30 14.53
C LEU A 530 28.74 -7.67 13.29
N ASP A 531 29.22 -8.70 12.62
CA ASP A 531 28.66 -9.28 11.41
C ASP A 531 27.16 -9.61 11.62
N PRO A 532 26.24 -9.14 10.76
CA PRO A 532 24.82 -9.48 10.85
C PRO A 532 24.52 -10.97 10.89
N THR A 533 25.42 -11.82 10.36
CA THR A 533 25.28 -13.28 10.41
C THR A 533 25.60 -13.88 11.78
N GLU A 534 26.51 -13.27 12.55
CA GLU A 534 26.82 -13.70 13.92
C GLU A 534 25.66 -13.41 14.89
N ASN A 535 24.95 -12.28 14.72
CA ASN A 535 23.78 -11.96 15.55
C ASN A 535 22.58 -12.88 15.29
N PHE A 536 22.45 -13.43 14.08
CA PHE A 536 21.40 -14.39 13.78
C PHE A 536 21.72 -15.77 14.39
N ALA A 537 22.96 -16.24 14.26
CA ALA A 537 23.40 -17.50 14.86
C ALA A 537 23.31 -17.47 16.40
N ALA A 538 23.80 -16.40 17.04
CA ALA A 538 23.70 -16.22 18.49
C ALA A 538 22.25 -16.05 18.98
N GLY A 539 21.37 -15.48 18.13
CA GLY A 539 19.94 -15.40 18.39
C GLY A 539 19.25 -16.77 18.36
N VAL A 540 19.61 -17.62 17.40
CA VAL A 540 19.09 -18.99 17.27
C VAL A 540 19.56 -19.87 18.44
N GLU A 541 20.82 -19.77 18.86
CA GLU A 541 21.33 -20.50 20.04
C GLU A 541 20.62 -20.09 21.33
N ARG A 542 20.37 -18.79 21.55
CA ARG A 542 19.62 -18.33 22.73
C ARG A 542 18.18 -18.81 22.75
N VAL A 543 17.52 -18.88 21.58
CA VAL A 543 16.16 -19.43 21.49
C VAL A 543 16.17 -20.93 21.78
N ALA A 544 17.17 -21.67 21.28
CA ALA A 544 17.33 -23.09 21.59
C ALA A 544 17.59 -23.34 23.08
N GLU A 545 18.40 -22.52 23.76
CA GLU A 545 18.62 -22.61 25.22
C GLU A 545 17.34 -22.34 26.02
N ILE A 546 16.53 -21.35 25.60
CA ILE A 546 15.26 -21.04 26.27
C ILE A 546 14.27 -22.20 26.10
N VAL A 547 14.16 -22.74 24.89
CA VAL A 547 13.28 -23.90 24.61
C VAL A 547 13.74 -25.14 25.37
N ALA A 548 15.05 -25.37 25.51
CA ALA A 548 15.57 -26.47 26.31
C ALA A 548 15.27 -26.32 27.81
N LYS A 549 15.40 -25.10 28.36
CA LYS A 549 15.05 -24.81 29.76
C LYS A 549 13.55 -24.94 30.03
N ASP A 550 12.70 -24.51 29.10
CA ASP A 550 11.25 -24.69 29.21
C ASP A 550 10.85 -26.17 29.11
N ALA A 551 11.55 -26.97 28.29
CA ALA A 551 11.32 -28.41 28.22
C ALA A 551 11.72 -29.15 29.51
N GLU A 552 12.78 -28.72 30.21
CA GLU A 552 13.14 -29.24 31.53
C GLU A 552 12.11 -28.87 32.61
N LEU A 553 11.55 -27.66 32.55
CA LEU A 553 10.50 -27.21 33.48
C LEU A 553 9.18 -27.94 33.30
N VAL A 554 8.81 -28.30 32.06
CA VAL A 554 7.58 -29.05 31.75
C VAL A 554 7.72 -30.55 32.00
N GLY A 555 8.95 -31.08 32.09
CA GLY A 555 9.21 -32.48 32.46
C GLY A 555 9.30 -32.75 33.97
N ALA A 556 9.23 -31.70 34.80
CA ALA A 556 9.34 -31.77 36.26
C ALA A 556 8.01 -31.59 37.01
N GLU A 557 6.90 -31.43 36.29
CA GLU A 557 5.50 -31.57 36.77
C GLU A 557 4.89 -32.88 36.24
#